data_AF-A0A665W6P5-F1
#
_entry.id   AF-A0A665W6P5-F1
#
_cell.length_a   1.000
_cell.length_b   1.000
_cell.length_c   1.000
_cell.angle_alpha   90.00
_cell.angle_beta   90.00
_cell.angle_gamma   90.00
#
_symmetry.space_group_name_H-M   'P 1'
#
loop_
_entity.id
_entity.type
_entity.pdbx_description
1 polymer ?
#
loop_
_entity_poly.entity_id
_entity_poly.type
_entity_poly.pdbx_seq_one_letter_code
_entity_poly.pdbx_strand_id
1 'polypeptide(L)' 'MIERCLCLVCLDGASGAELSDTARAMLMLHGGGVAKNGGNRWYDKPMQVSDLESS' A
#
# COMPACT_ATOMS: atom_id res chain seq x y z
N MET A 1 8.71 -17.65 2.40
CA MET A 1 9.73 -16.69 1.88
C MET A 1 9.54 -15.29 2.46
N ILE A 2 8.29 -14.80 2.60
CA ILE A 2 7.95 -13.47 3.11
C ILE A 2 8.47 -13.18 4.54
N GLU A 3 8.38 -14.15 5.46
CA GLU A 3 8.89 -13.98 6.83
C GLU A 3 10.39 -13.63 6.88
N ARG A 4 11.17 -14.10 5.90
CA ARG A 4 12.64 -13.97 5.86
C ARG A 4 13.15 -12.85 4.96
N CYS A 5 12.29 -12.13 4.22
CA CYS A 5 12.75 -11.00 3.40
C CYS A 5 13.14 -9.80 4.30
N LEU A 6 13.89 -8.83 3.76
CA LEU A 6 14.23 -7.61 4.52
C LEU A 6 13.00 -6.72 4.74
N CYS A 7 12.29 -6.44 3.66
CA CYS A 7 11.09 -5.60 3.63
C CYS A 7 10.17 -6.05 2.49
N LEU A 8 8.99 -5.43 2.42
CA LEU A 8 8.10 -5.52 1.27
C LEU A 8 8.11 -4.21 0.49
N VAL A 9 8.03 -4.35 -0.84
CA VAL A 9 7.74 -3.25 -1.75
C VAL A 9 6.41 -3.56 -2.41
N CYS A 10 5.40 -2.75 -2.12
CA CYS A 10 4.04 -2.90 -2.61
C CYS A 10 3.85 -1.96 -3.80
N LEU A 11 3.79 -2.54 -5.00
CA LEU A 11 3.46 -1.81 -6.22
C LEU A 11 1.93 -1.66 -6.27
N ASP A 12 1.42 -0.51 -5.85
CA ASP A 12 0.00 -0.26 -5.74
C ASP A 12 -0.58 0.20 -7.07
N GLY A 13 -1.77 -0.30 -7.40
CA GLY A 13 -2.50 0.18 -8.57
C GLY A 13 -3.02 1.60 -8.37
N ALA A 14 -3.20 2.31 -9.48
CA ALA A 14 -3.80 3.64 -9.53
C ALA A 14 -5.08 3.73 -8.69
N SER A 15 -5.13 4.68 -7.75
CA SER A 15 -6.23 4.78 -6.79
C SER A 15 -7.45 5.58 -7.28
N GLY A 16 -7.30 6.25 -8.44
CA GLY A 16 -8.30 7.10 -9.09
C GLY A 16 -8.76 8.32 -8.27
N ALA A 17 -8.21 8.53 -7.09
CA ALA A 17 -8.59 9.59 -6.17
C ALA A 17 -7.63 10.79 -6.27
N GLU A 18 -8.16 11.99 -6.07
CA GLU A 18 -7.34 13.19 -5.91
C GLU A 18 -6.36 12.98 -4.75
N LEU A 19 -5.06 13.13 -5.02
CA LEU A 19 -3.96 12.78 -4.12
C LEU A 19 -3.77 13.83 -3.01
N SER A 20 -4.82 14.16 -2.27
CA SER A 20 -4.66 14.87 -1.00
C SER A 20 -3.78 14.06 -0.04
N ASP A 21 -3.04 14.73 0.84
CA ASP A 21 -2.18 14.04 1.81
C ASP A 21 -2.99 13.11 2.72
N THR A 22 -4.24 13.48 3.03
CA THR A 22 -5.17 12.61 3.77
C THR A 22 -5.52 11.35 2.99
N ALA A 23 -5.82 11.45 1.69
CA ALA A 23 -6.11 10.29 0.86
C ALA A 23 -4.88 9.36 0.74
N ARG A 24 -3.69 9.93 0.59
CA ARG A 24 -2.42 9.18 0.55
C ARG A 24 -2.16 8.46 1.87
N ALA A 25 -2.38 9.13 3.00
CA ALA A 25 -2.25 8.53 4.33
C ALA A 25 -3.20 7.34 4.51
N MET A 26 -4.45 7.43 4.05
CA MET A 26 -5.41 6.33 4.13
C MET A 26 -4.99 5.12 3.28
N LEU A 27 -4.43 5.34 2.09
CA LEU A 27 -3.87 4.26 1.26
C LEU A 27 -2.64 3.60 1.92
N MET A 28 -1.82 4.37 2.64
CA MET A 28 -0.69 3.83 3.41
C MET A 28 -1.16 3.00 4.61
N LEU A 29 -2.19 3.44 5.33
CA LEU A 29 -2.68 2.80 6.54
C LEU A 29 -3.40 1.46 6.26
N HIS A 30 -4.25 1.42 5.24
CA HIS A 30 -5.10 0.25 5.00
C HIS A 30 -5.33 -0.09 3.52
N GLY A 31 -4.61 0.54 2.60
CA GLY A 31 -4.68 0.25 1.15
C GLY A 31 -6.00 0.61 0.48
N GLY A 32 -6.94 1.28 1.17
CA GLY A 32 -8.26 1.58 0.61
C GLY A 32 -9.24 0.39 0.56
N GLY A 33 -8.93 -0.71 1.26
CA GLY A 33 -9.80 -1.90 1.35
C GLY A 33 -9.62 -2.90 0.20
N VAL A 34 -10.48 -3.92 0.16
CA VAL A 34 -10.35 -5.08 -0.76
C VAL A 34 -10.48 -4.70 -2.23
N ALA A 35 -11.25 -3.67 -2.56
CA ALA A 35 -11.45 -3.21 -3.93
C ALA A 35 -10.27 -2.36 -4.47
N LYS A 36 -9.29 -2.06 -3.62
CA LYS A 36 -8.09 -1.29 -3.96
C LYS A 36 -6.84 -2.10 -3.58
N ASN A 37 -5.91 -1.50 -2.83
CA ASN A 37 -4.61 -2.05 -2.50
C ASN A 37 -4.57 -2.73 -1.12
N GLY A 38 -5.72 -2.94 -0.46
CA GLY A 38 -5.78 -3.54 0.87
C GLY A 38 -5.28 -4.99 0.92
N GLY A 39 -5.40 -5.73 -0.19
CA GLY A 39 -4.83 -7.07 -0.33
C GLY A 39 -3.35 -7.09 -0.69
N ASN A 40 -2.77 -5.97 -1.13
CA ASN A 40 -1.37 -5.83 -1.51
C ASN A 40 -0.51 -5.46 -0.29
N ARG A 41 -0.73 -6.14 0.84
CA ARG A 41 -0.18 -5.82 2.16
C ARG A 41 0.18 -7.09 2.91
N TRP A 42 1.16 -6.99 3.81
CA TRP A 42 1.45 -8.04 4.79
C TRP A 42 1.74 -7.40 6.15
N TYR A 43 0.72 -7.28 6.99
CA TYR A 43 0.81 -6.52 8.24
C TYR A 43 1.73 -7.15 9.29
N ASP A 44 2.07 -8.44 9.18
CA ASP A 44 3.08 -9.06 10.06
C ASP A 44 4.51 -8.63 9.71
N LYS A 45 4.71 -7.97 8.55
CA LYS A 45 6.03 -7.49 8.14
C LYS A 45 6.31 -6.14 8.77
N PRO A 46 7.42 -5.95 9.50
CA PRO A 46 7.68 -4.71 10.22
C PRO A 46 7.92 -3.50 9.31
N MET A 47 8.32 -3.72 8.05
CA MET A 47 8.55 -2.65 7.09
C MET A 47 7.98 -3.00 5.72
N GLN A 48 7.12 -2.12 5.24
CA GLN A 48 6.53 -2.12 3.92
C GLN A 48 6.64 -0.72 3.32
N VAL A 49 7.12 -0.63 2.08
CA VAL A 49 7.13 0.61 1.30
C VAL A 49 6.09 0.49 0.20
N SER A 50 5.14 1.42 0.14
CA SER A 50 4.11 1.44 -0.91
C SER A 50 4.49 2.45 -1.98
N ASP A 51 4.58 1.98 -3.22
CA ASP A 51 4.73 2.84 -4.39
C ASP A 51 3.34 3.22 -4.88
N LEU A 52 2.93 4.47 -4.61
CA LEU A 52 1.62 4.97 -5.02
C LEU A 52 1.72 5.50 -6.45
N GLU A 53 1.18 4.74 -7.39
CA GLU A 53 1.06 5.21 -8.78
C GLU A 53 0.11 6.43 -8.84
N SER A 54 0.62 7.55 -9.37
CA SER A 54 -0.19 8.72 -9.73
C SER A 54 -0.62 8.57 -11.18
N SER A 55 -1.90 8.34 -11.43
CA SER A 55 -2.50 8.57 -12.76
C SER A 55 -2.61 10.06 -13.06
#